data_AF-Q49270-F1
#
_entry.id   AF-Q49270-F1
#
_cell.length_a   1.000
_cell.length_b   1.000
_cell.length_c   1.000
_cell.angle_alpha   90.00
_cell.angle_beta   90.00
_cell.angle_gamma   90.00
#
_symmetry.space_group_name_H-M   'P 1'
#
loop_
_entity.id
_entity.type
_entity.pdbx_description
1 polymer ?
#
loop_
_entity_poly.entity_id
_entity_poly.type
_entity_poly.pdbx_seq_one_letter_code
_entity_poly.pdbx_strand_id
1 'polypeptide(L)'
;SNSPNLYFLLLVPKVVLEYHNLNNQVVKESLEVEATQSSFNPTQRLKSGSPMKDTGKMGEKLSETTASSMSGMATSTRAKALKIEVERGSNVNQGELQSNDFAKKPFKDESNKKLDSQKEFPKERFETVLSTDE
;
A
#
# COMPACT_ATOMS: atom_id res chain seq x y z
N SER A 1 34.98 9.32 30.89
CA SER A 1 36.20 8.52 30.68
C SER A 1 36.30 8.22 29.20
N ASN A 2 37.24 8.81 28.48
CA ASN A 2 37.52 8.47 27.08
C ASN A 2 38.71 7.50 27.08
N SER A 3 38.61 6.38 26.37
CA SER A 3 39.72 5.42 26.26
C SER A 3 40.77 5.93 25.29
N PRO A 4 41.99 6.27 25.74
CA PRO A 4 43.09 6.56 24.82
C PRO A 4 43.49 5.28 24.07
N ASN A 5 43.87 5.43 22.79
CA ASN A 5 44.31 4.36 21.88
C ASN A 5 43.26 3.31 21.48
N LEU A 6 41.96 3.61 21.60
CA LEU A 6 40.89 2.72 21.15
C LEU A 6 40.52 2.98 19.68
N TYR A 7 40.60 1.94 18.85
CA TYR A 7 40.19 1.98 17.45
C TYR A 7 39.15 0.89 17.17
N PHE A 8 38.21 1.20 16.29
CA PHE A 8 37.26 0.23 15.75
C PHE A 8 37.37 0.22 14.24
N LEU A 9 37.56 -0.96 13.66
CA LEU A 9 37.61 -1.16 12.23
C LEU A 9 36.29 -1.76 11.77
N LEU A 10 35.78 -1.24 10.65
CA LEU A 10 34.65 -1.83 9.94
C LEU A 10 35.19 -2.69 8.81
N LEU A 11 34.96 -3.99 8.89
CA LEU A 11 35.38 -4.96 7.87
C LEU A 11 34.15 -5.46 7.11
N VAL A 12 34.27 -5.55 5.79
CA VAL A 12 33.22 -6.07 4.91
C VAL A 12 33.78 -7.16 3.99
N PRO A 13 32.96 -8.12 3.54
CA PRO A 13 33.38 -9.10 2.55
C PRO A 13 33.83 -8.44 1.25
N LYS A 14 34.86 -9.01 0.59
CA LYS A 14 35.35 -8.51 -0.72
C LYS A 14 34.25 -8.49 -1.79
N VAL A 15 33.31 -9.43 -1.72
CA VAL A 15 32.16 -9.50 -2.63
C VAL A 15 31.29 -8.23 -2.60
N VAL A 16 31.27 -7.49 -1.49
CA VAL A 16 30.55 -6.20 -1.40
C VAL A 16 31.15 -5.16 -2.34
N LEU A 17 32.48 -5.16 -2.51
CA LEU A 17 33.16 -4.22 -3.42
C LEU A 17 32.90 -4.59 -4.89
N GLU A 18 32.80 -5.89 -5.18
CA GLU A 18 32.61 -6.41 -6.55
C GLU A 18 31.14 -6.69 -6.89
N TYR A 19 30.20 -6.24 -6.07
CA TYR A 19 28.78 -6.58 -6.19
C TYR A 19 28.22 -6.34 -7.61
N HIS A 20 28.53 -5.18 -8.21
CA HIS A 20 28.05 -4.81 -9.55
C HIS A 20 28.69 -5.63 -10.69
N ASN A 21 29.78 -6.36 -10.40
CA ASN A 21 30.47 -7.23 -11.35
C ASN A 21 30.00 -8.70 -11.24
N LEU A 22 29.08 -9.00 -10.32
CA LEU A 22 28.45 -10.32 -10.23
C LEU A 22 27.51 -10.56 -11.43
N ASN A 23 27.17 -11.84 -11.66
CA ASN A 23 26.32 -12.24 -12.77
C ASN A 23 24.97 -11.50 -12.76
N ASN A 24 24.50 -11.05 -13.93
CA ASN A 24 23.25 -10.28 -14.09
C ASN A 24 21.98 -11.09 -13.79
N GLN A 25 22.08 -12.41 -13.63
CA GLN A 25 20.96 -13.24 -13.13
C GLN A 25 20.90 -13.30 -11.60
N VAL A 26 21.97 -12.86 -10.91
CA VAL A 26 22.06 -12.79 -9.45
C VAL A 26 21.83 -11.36 -8.99
N VAL A 27 22.52 -10.40 -9.60
CA VAL A 27 22.33 -8.96 -9.37
C VAL A 27 21.50 -8.41 -10.52
N LYS A 28 20.18 -8.40 -10.33
CA LYS A 28 19.19 -7.92 -11.29
C LYS A 28 18.72 -6.50 -10.96
N GLU A 29 18.08 -5.84 -11.91
CA GLU A 29 17.34 -4.61 -11.69
C GLU A 29 15.89 -4.90 -11.27
N SER A 30 15.25 -3.96 -10.57
CA SER A 30 13.85 -4.10 -10.15
C SER A 30 12.84 -3.84 -11.28
N LEU A 31 13.28 -3.12 -12.33
CA LEU A 31 12.47 -2.82 -13.50
C LEU A 31 12.72 -3.88 -14.57
N GLU A 32 11.69 -4.64 -14.92
CA GLU A 32 11.81 -5.59 -16.02
C GLU A 32 11.94 -4.86 -17.36
N VAL A 33 12.91 -5.30 -18.14
CA VAL A 33 13.14 -4.84 -19.50
C VAL A 33 12.81 -6.00 -20.43
N GLU A 34 11.64 -5.95 -21.06
CA GLU A 34 11.27 -6.95 -22.06
C GLU A 34 12.14 -6.76 -23.31
N ALA A 35 12.91 -7.78 -23.69
CA ALA A 35 13.76 -7.79 -24.88
C ALA A 35 12.93 -7.95 -26.17
N THR A 36 11.95 -7.06 -26.39
CA THR A 36 11.12 -7.04 -27.59
C THR A 36 11.44 -5.82 -28.44
N GLN A 37 11.46 -5.97 -29.78
CA GLN A 37 11.54 -4.82 -30.70
C GLN A 37 10.19 -4.12 -30.90
N SER A 38 9.29 -4.24 -29.93
CA SER A 38 7.97 -3.62 -29.96
C SER A 38 8.04 -2.12 -29.65
N SER A 39 6.94 -1.38 -29.86
CA SER A 39 6.87 0.04 -29.53
C SER A 39 7.01 0.26 -28.02
N PHE A 40 7.94 1.11 -27.62
CA PHE A 40 8.13 1.46 -26.21
C PHE A 40 6.90 2.17 -25.65
N ASN A 41 6.30 1.59 -24.61
CA ASN A 41 5.19 2.18 -23.87
C ASN A 41 5.52 2.24 -22.37
N PRO A 42 5.79 3.42 -21.78
CA PRO A 42 6.16 3.52 -20.37
C PRO A 42 5.03 3.15 -19.40
N THR A 43 3.76 3.17 -19.83
CA THR A 43 2.62 2.85 -18.97
C THR A 43 2.22 1.37 -19.04
N GLN A 44 2.93 0.53 -19.80
CA GLN A 44 2.54 -0.86 -20.01
C GLN A 44 2.48 -1.69 -18.71
N ARG A 45 3.35 -1.38 -17.75
CA ARG A 45 3.37 -2.04 -16.44
C ARG A 45 2.49 -1.34 -15.39
N LEU A 46 1.98 -0.15 -15.68
CA LEU A 46 1.17 0.64 -14.75
C LEU A 46 -0.30 0.15 -14.77
N LYS A 47 -0.85 -0.14 -13.59
CA LYS A 47 -2.30 -0.31 -13.42
C LYS A 47 -2.97 1.06 -13.29
N SER A 48 -3.47 1.59 -14.41
CA SER A 48 -4.04 2.95 -14.48
C SER A 48 -5.56 3.03 -14.31
N GLY A 49 -6.23 1.90 -14.09
CA GLY A 49 -7.69 1.87 -13.91
C GLY A 49 -8.13 2.56 -12.63
N SER A 50 -8.99 3.57 -12.74
CA SER A 50 -9.66 4.14 -11.57
C SER A 50 -10.69 3.16 -10.99
N PRO A 51 -10.93 3.17 -9.67
CA PRO A 51 -11.96 2.34 -9.05
C PRO A 51 -13.35 2.83 -9.46
N MET A 52 -14.34 1.93 -9.34
CA MET A 52 -15.73 2.21 -9.66
C MET A 52 -16.63 2.05 -8.44
N LYS A 53 -17.81 2.66 -8.51
CA LYS A 53 -18.88 2.49 -7.52
C LYS A 53 -19.25 1.02 -7.39
N ASP A 54 -19.29 0.49 -6.16
CA ASP A 54 -19.77 -0.86 -5.92
C ASP A 54 -21.27 -0.86 -5.62
N THR A 55 -22.07 -1.20 -6.62
CA THR A 55 -23.54 -1.24 -6.51
C THR A 55 -24.02 -2.22 -5.44
N GLY A 56 -23.26 -3.28 -5.13
CA GLY A 56 -23.58 -4.24 -4.08
C GLY A 56 -23.33 -3.72 -2.66
N LYS A 57 -22.54 -2.66 -2.49
CA LYS A 57 -22.13 -2.10 -1.19
C LYS A 57 -22.61 -0.66 -0.98
N MET A 58 -23.72 -0.30 -1.62
CA MET A 58 -24.26 1.06 -1.51
C MET A 58 -24.71 1.44 -0.10
N GLY A 59 -25.06 0.45 0.74
CA GLY A 59 -25.33 0.66 2.17
C GLY A 59 -24.09 1.04 2.98
N GLU A 60 -22.89 0.88 2.43
CA GLU A 60 -21.63 1.30 3.06
C GLU A 60 -21.31 2.78 2.78
N LYS A 61 -22.18 3.56 2.14
CA LYS A 61 -21.98 5.01 2.06
C LYS A 61 -22.10 5.65 3.45
N LEU A 62 -21.22 6.60 3.74
CA LEU A 62 -21.35 7.44 4.94
C LEU A 62 -22.66 8.23 4.88
N SER A 63 -23.30 8.35 6.05
CA SER A 63 -24.57 9.05 6.20
C SER A 63 -24.32 10.49 6.64
N GLU A 64 -25.20 11.42 6.25
CA GLU A 64 -25.17 12.78 6.79
C GLU A 64 -25.61 12.79 8.26
N THR A 65 -25.07 13.73 9.02
CA THR A 65 -25.54 14.05 10.37
C THR A 65 -26.97 14.59 10.32
N THR A 66 -27.78 14.29 11.34
CA THR A 66 -29.18 14.72 11.38
C THR A 66 -29.34 16.19 11.71
N ALA A 67 -28.45 16.78 12.51
CA ALA A 67 -28.40 18.20 12.84
C ALA A 67 -27.00 18.57 13.36
N SER A 68 -26.69 19.87 13.37
CA SER A 68 -25.51 20.41 14.05
C SER A 68 -25.82 20.71 15.52
N SER A 69 -24.82 20.59 16.39
CA SER A 69 -24.91 21.07 17.78
C SER A 69 -24.87 22.60 17.82
N MET A 70 -25.87 23.25 18.42
CA MET A 70 -25.99 24.71 18.43
C MET A 70 -25.27 25.32 19.65
N SER A 71 -24.18 26.02 19.38
CA SER A 71 -23.49 26.91 20.35
C SER A 71 -23.15 28.29 19.76
N GLY A 72 -23.73 28.65 18.60
CA GLY A 72 -23.47 29.91 17.87
C GLY A 72 -24.59 30.34 16.93
N MET A 73 -24.45 31.52 16.30
CA MET A 73 -25.50 32.20 15.51
C MET A 73 -25.45 31.96 13.98
N ALA A 74 -24.32 31.49 13.44
CA ALA A 74 -24.15 31.33 11.98
C ALA A 74 -24.80 30.04 11.46
N THR A 75 -25.49 30.13 10.32
CA THR A 75 -26.14 28.99 9.66
C THR A 75 -25.75 28.92 8.17
N SER A 76 -25.83 27.72 7.57
CA SER A 76 -25.52 27.49 6.16
C SER A 76 -26.49 26.46 5.56
N THR A 77 -26.85 26.65 4.29
CA THR A 77 -27.68 25.72 3.51
C THR A 77 -26.87 24.60 2.85
N ARG A 78 -25.54 24.58 3.01
CA ARG A 78 -24.68 23.50 2.52
C ARG A 78 -25.07 22.17 3.16
N ALA A 79 -24.87 21.08 2.42
CA ALA A 79 -25.04 19.71 2.92
C ALA A 79 -24.35 19.52 4.29
N LYS A 80 -24.96 18.68 5.13
CA LYS A 80 -24.48 18.44 6.49
C LYS A 80 -23.19 17.63 6.48
N ALA A 81 -22.48 17.65 7.61
CA ALA A 81 -21.30 16.82 7.77
C ALA A 81 -21.66 15.33 7.67
N LEU A 82 -20.73 14.51 7.16
CA LEU A 82 -20.84 13.06 7.22
C LEU A 82 -20.49 12.56 8.61
N LYS A 83 -21.25 11.60 9.13
CA LYS A 83 -20.94 10.93 10.40
C LYS A 83 -20.07 9.69 10.17
N ILE A 84 -19.18 9.42 11.12
CA ILE A 84 -18.36 8.21 11.19
C ILE A 84 -18.53 7.64 12.60
N GLU A 85 -19.18 6.49 12.69
CA GLU A 85 -19.44 5.80 13.97
C GLU A 85 -18.52 4.60 14.14
N VAL A 86 -17.92 4.48 15.33
CA VAL A 86 -17.08 3.34 15.72
C VAL A 86 -17.43 2.97 17.16
N GLU A 87 -18.00 1.79 17.35
CA GLU A 87 -18.45 1.30 18.65
C GLU A 87 -17.94 -0.11 18.91
N ARG A 88 -17.41 -0.34 20.12
CA ARG A 88 -16.86 -1.66 20.48
C ARG A 88 -17.94 -2.74 20.53
N GLY A 89 -19.09 -2.44 21.12
CA GLY A 89 -20.15 -3.41 21.41
C GLY A 89 -19.78 -4.39 22.52
N SER A 90 -20.77 -4.78 23.33
CA SER A 90 -20.59 -5.76 24.42
C SER A 90 -20.89 -7.20 24.01
N ASN A 91 -21.60 -7.40 22.89
CA ASN A 91 -22.09 -8.71 22.42
C ASN A 91 -21.51 -9.09 21.04
N VAL A 92 -20.29 -8.65 20.73
CA VAL A 92 -19.61 -8.99 19.47
C VAL A 92 -18.48 -9.98 19.72
N ASN A 93 -18.08 -10.74 18.71
CA ASN A 93 -16.96 -11.68 18.84
C ASN A 93 -15.66 -10.93 19.15
N GLN A 94 -14.69 -11.65 19.72
CA GLN A 94 -13.36 -11.10 19.96
C GLN A 94 -12.75 -10.64 18.62
N GLY A 95 -12.37 -9.35 18.55
CA GLY A 95 -11.85 -8.72 17.33
C GLY A 95 -12.87 -7.98 16.46
N GLU A 96 -14.18 -8.14 16.71
CA GLU A 96 -15.23 -7.43 15.94
C GLU A 96 -15.68 -6.13 16.61
N LEU A 97 -16.28 -5.21 15.87
CA LEU A 97 -16.87 -3.96 16.38
C LEU A 97 -18.37 -3.95 16.08
N GLN A 98 -19.18 -3.40 16.98
CA GLN A 98 -20.62 -3.20 16.76
C GLN A 98 -20.85 -2.23 15.59
N SER A 99 -20.01 -1.21 15.46
CA SER A 99 -19.95 -0.34 14.27
C SER A 99 -18.51 0.03 13.94
N ASN A 100 -18.20 0.15 12.65
CA ASN A 100 -16.89 0.57 12.18
C ASN A 100 -16.99 1.24 10.80
N ASP A 101 -17.37 2.52 10.80
CA ASP A 101 -17.57 3.27 9.57
C ASP A 101 -16.28 3.56 8.80
N PHE A 102 -15.10 3.45 9.42
CA PHE A 102 -13.83 3.53 8.70
C PHE A 102 -13.58 2.33 7.78
N ALA A 103 -14.21 1.18 8.07
CA ALA A 103 -14.08 -0.02 7.23
C ALA A 103 -15.04 -0.02 6.03
N LYS A 104 -16.02 0.89 6.00
CA LYS A 104 -16.96 1.03 4.89
C LYS A 104 -16.22 1.34 3.58
N LYS A 105 -16.47 0.53 2.55
CA LYS A 105 -15.83 0.62 1.23
C LYS A 105 -16.87 0.47 0.12
N PRO A 106 -17.58 1.56 -0.24
CA PRO A 106 -18.62 1.55 -1.28
C PRO A 106 -18.07 1.61 -2.72
N PHE A 107 -16.77 1.32 -2.90
CA PHE A 107 -16.06 1.30 -4.19
C PHE A 107 -15.31 -0.02 -4.34
N LYS A 108 -15.06 -0.42 -5.59
CA LYS A 108 -14.27 -1.60 -5.91
C LYS A 108 -13.35 -1.33 -7.09
N ASP A 109 -12.26 -2.09 -7.13
CA ASP A 109 -11.42 -2.17 -8.31
C ASP A 109 -12.16 -2.91 -9.43
N GLU A 110 -11.81 -2.63 -10.67
CA GLU A 110 -12.15 -3.53 -11.77
C GLU A 110 -11.42 -4.87 -11.56
N SER A 111 -12.11 -5.98 -11.82
CA SER A 111 -11.66 -7.35 -11.48
C SER A 111 -10.27 -7.74 -12.01
N ASN A 112 -9.79 -7.06 -13.06
CA ASN A 112 -8.49 -7.32 -13.70
C ASN A 112 -7.45 -6.20 -13.48
N LYS A 113 -7.76 -5.17 -12.67
CA LYS A 113 -6.93 -3.96 -12.55
C LYS A 113 -6.33 -3.74 -11.15
N LYS A 114 -6.57 -4.66 -10.21
CA LYS A 114 -5.93 -4.64 -8.88
C LYS A 114 -4.43 -4.99 -8.98
N LEU A 115 -3.65 -4.49 -8.03
CA LEU A 115 -2.24 -4.86 -7.87
C LEU A 115 -2.14 -6.31 -7.41
N ASP A 116 -1.37 -7.12 -8.14
CA ASP A 116 -1.19 -8.55 -7.85
C ASP A 116 0.25 -8.97 -8.18
N SER A 117 1.07 -9.17 -7.13
CA SER A 117 2.49 -9.44 -7.29
C SER A 117 2.79 -10.74 -8.04
N GLN A 118 1.91 -11.74 -7.94
CA GLN A 118 2.10 -13.02 -8.64
C GLN A 118 1.87 -12.87 -10.15
N LYS A 119 0.98 -11.94 -10.54
CA LYS A 119 0.68 -11.64 -11.95
C LYS A 119 1.63 -10.62 -12.55
N GLU A 120 2.04 -9.63 -11.77
CA GLU A 120 2.90 -8.53 -12.22
C GLU A 120 4.39 -8.89 -12.18
N PHE A 121 4.78 -9.86 -11.34
CA PHE A 121 6.16 -10.33 -11.21
C PHE A 121 6.23 -11.88 -11.25
N PRO A 122 5.93 -12.53 -12.40
CA PRO A 122 5.69 -13.96 -12.45
C PRO A 122 6.96 -14.85 -12.39
N LYS A 123 8.11 -14.40 -12.95
CA LYS A 123 9.33 -15.24 -13.06
C LYS A 123 10.66 -14.53 -12.84
N GLU A 124 10.73 -13.22 -13.06
CA GLU A 124 11.95 -12.43 -12.90
C GLU A 124 11.78 -11.35 -11.85
N ARG A 125 11.10 -11.70 -10.74
CA ARG A 125 10.99 -10.80 -9.60
C ARG A 125 12.40 -10.52 -9.06
N PHE A 126 12.69 -9.25 -8.80
CA PHE A 126 13.89 -8.87 -8.09
C PHE A 126 13.86 -9.43 -6.65
N GLU A 127 14.94 -10.09 -6.27
CA GLU A 127 15.18 -10.62 -4.91
C GLU A 127 16.57 -10.17 -4.45
N THR A 128 16.78 -10.17 -3.13
CA THR A 128 18.09 -9.83 -2.56
C THR A 128 19.10 -10.95 -2.81
N VAL A 129 20.38 -10.60 -2.95
CA VAL A 129 21.45 -11.59 -3.18
C VAL A 129 21.61 -12.55 -2.00
N LEU A 130 21.36 -12.05 -0.78
CA LEU A 130 21.29 -12.84 0.44
C LEU A 130 20.01 -12.48 1.18
N SER A 131 19.42 -13.46 1.84
CA SER A 131 18.35 -13.24 2.82
C SER A 131 18.93 -12.72 4.14
N THR A 132 18.07 -12.39 5.11
CA THR A 132 18.53 -11.93 6.43
C THR A 132 19.13 -13.05 7.29
N ASP A 133 18.71 -14.30 7.05
CA ASP A 133 19.16 -15.46 7.83
C ASP A 133 20.49 -16.05 7.32
N GLU A 134 20.92 -15.66 6.11
CA GLU A 134 22.22 -16.00 5.51
C GLU A 134 23.32 -15.01 5.91
#